data_AF-A0A846DCD6-F1
#
_entry.id   AF-A0A846DCD6-F1
#
_cell.length_a   1.000
_cell.length_b   1.000
_cell.length_c   1.000
_cell.angle_alpha   90.00
_cell.angle_beta   90.00
_cell.angle_gamma   90.00
#
_symmetry.space_group_name_H-M   'P 1'
#
loop_
_entity.id
_entity.type
_entity.pdbx_description
1 polymer ?
#
loop_
_entity_poly.entity_id
_entity_poly.type
_entity_poly.pdbx_seq_one_letter_code
_entity_poly.pdbx_strand_id
1 'polypeptide(L)'
;RLGKDRDQSDLVGGRYSIRGLELGGKNPICFFNAHGARILFSISSESKTQVDKLKLVQDNLLHIGTSNNINYPEFLTNLVAKIEHLVRAGKGFKSQLPEILDRIQIPRQYTEFIKEREQLEHLLRELQHLDLNSQILPQHKQQINQLKTEIEVLLNEINNSAQVQRSSDLITRFKQLQKSCQTLKLNIQQELKSEQTRFPDVVNTFSDSDEIYIYNAGLILIWPFLTRFFVKIGLVQDKIFINTISAERAALLLQYLVDHSTEIPEHSLPLNKILCGIDLLEPIDTNLEITAQERAECENLLSAVIQNWSILKNTSIEGFRRAFLQRNGIVRIRDGSWLLQVERETYDILLDRIPWSIRVVKLPWMDNILYVEW
;
A
#
# COMPACT_ATOMS: atom_id res chain seq x y z
N ARG A 1 -30.24 -49.87 -28.50
CA ARG A 1 -30.57 -51.30 -28.77
C ARG A 1 -29.61 -52.14 -27.94
N LEU A 2 -30.14 -52.99 -27.02
CA LEU A 2 -29.50 -54.08 -26.24
C LEU A 2 -28.31 -53.67 -25.33
N GLY A 3 -28.06 -54.14 -24.09
CA GLY A 3 -28.66 -55.12 -23.18
C GLY A 3 -27.56 -55.81 -22.33
N LYS A 4 -27.64 -55.70 -20.99
CA LYS A 4 -27.08 -56.54 -19.89
C LYS A 4 -25.58 -56.50 -19.47
N ASP A 5 -25.39 -56.05 -18.22
CA ASP A 5 -24.80 -56.69 -17.03
C ASP A 5 -23.36 -57.26 -16.96
N ARG A 6 -22.67 -56.73 -15.93
CA ARG A 6 -21.68 -57.30 -14.96
C ARG A 6 -20.18 -57.27 -15.26
N ASP A 7 -19.49 -56.57 -14.34
CA ASP A 7 -18.21 -56.84 -13.68
C ASP A 7 -17.05 -57.40 -14.51
N GLN A 8 -16.03 -56.57 -14.76
CA GLN A 8 -14.74 -56.65 -14.06
C GLN A 8 -13.81 -55.51 -14.50
N SER A 9 -13.02 -55.07 -13.54
CA SER A 9 -11.88 -54.16 -13.61
C SER A 9 -11.03 -54.29 -14.86
N ASP A 10 -10.62 -53.16 -15.44
CA ASP A 10 -9.20 -52.92 -15.69
C ASP A 10 -8.86 -51.43 -15.81
N LEU A 11 -7.89 -51.04 -14.98
CA LEU A 11 -7.26 -49.74 -14.90
C LEU A 11 -6.38 -49.50 -16.12
N VAL A 12 -6.63 -48.45 -16.93
CA VAL A 12 -5.55 -47.68 -17.56
C VAL A 12 -5.98 -46.23 -17.82
N GLY A 13 -5.34 -45.29 -17.10
CA GLY A 13 -5.07 -43.94 -17.59
C GLY A 13 -6.04 -42.82 -17.20
N GLY A 14 -5.65 -41.99 -16.23
CA GLY A 14 -6.19 -40.63 -16.04
C GLY A 14 -6.81 -40.37 -14.66
N ARG A 15 -6.35 -39.29 -14.02
CA ARG A 15 -6.62 -38.88 -12.63
C ARG A 15 -8.08 -38.50 -12.30
N TYR A 16 -8.31 -38.46 -10.97
CA TYR A 16 -9.26 -37.68 -10.16
C TYR A 16 -10.44 -38.46 -9.56
N SER A 17 -10.28 -38.87 -8.30
CA SER A 17 -11.35 -39.26 -7.38
C SER A 17 -11.65 -38.06 -6.48
N ILE A 18 -12.88 -37.52 -6.53
CA ILE A 18 -13.37 -36.50 -5.59
C ILE A 18 -14.32 -37.23 -4.62
N ARG A 19 -13.91 -37.27 -3.34
CA ARG A 19 -14.64 -37.91 -2.24
C ARG A 19 -16.07 -37.34 -2.12
N GLY A 20 -17.04 -38.24 -1.96
CA GLY A 20 -18.44 -37.88 -1.73
C GLY A 20 -18.64 -37.08 -0.45
N LEU A 21 -19.57 -36.13 -0.48
CA LEU A 21 -20.06 -35.40 0.67
C LEU A 21 -21.14 -36.24 1.37
N GLU A 22 -20.79 -36.89 2.48
CA GLU A 22 -21.79 -37.42 3.42
C GLU A 22 -22.17 -36.29 4.39
N LEU A 23 -23.32 -35.67 4.16
CA LEU A 23 -23.96 -34.84 5.18
C LEU A 23 -24.56 -35.80 6.21
N GLY A 24 -24.00 -35.79 7.42
CA GLY A 24 -24.28 -36.77 8.47
C GLY A 24 -25.77 -37.09 8.66
N GLY A 25 -26.05 -38.40 8.75
CA GLY A 25 -27.34 -38.99 9.09
C GLY A 25 -28.28 -39.19 7.89
N LYS A 26 -28.33 -40.42 7.35
CA LYS A 26 -29.34 -40.94 6.38
C LYS A 26 -29.96 -39.89 5.43
N ASN A 27 -29.15 -39.11 4.73
CA ASN A 27 -29.60 -38.00 3.89
C ASN A 27 -28.78 -37.85 2.59
N PRO A 28 -29.33 -37.13 1.57
CA PRO A 28 -28.95 -37.24 0.16
C PRO A 28 -27.46 -37.11 -0.16
N ILE A 29 -27.03 -37.92 -1.13
CA ILE A 29 -25.65 -37.96 -1.63
C ILE A 29 -25.59 -37.10 -2.90
N CYS A 30 -24.70 -36.11 -2.90
CA CYS A 30 -24.38 -35.31 -4.07
C CYS A 30 -23.12 -35.87 -4.74
N PHE A 31 -23.23 -36.23 -6.02
CA PHE A 31 -22.11 -36.69 -6.82
C PHE A 31 -21.59 -35.58 -7.72
N PHE A 32 -20.27 -35.38 -7.71
CA PHE A 32 -19.55 -34.51 -8.63
C PHE A 32 -18.83 -35.39 -9.64
N ASN A 33 -19.19 -35.27 -10.92
CA ASN A 33 -18.44 -35.93 -11.98
C ASN A 33 -18.04 -34.92 -13.07
N ALA A 34 -16.75 -34.78 -13.29
CA ALA A 34 -16.18 -33.96 -14.34
C ALA A 34 -15.75 -34.87 -15.50
N HIS A 35 -16.43 -34.74 -16.64
CA HIS A 35 -16.04 -35.41 -17.88
C HIS A 35 -15.97 -34.37 -19.01
N GLY A 36 -14.75 -33.97 -19.36
CA GLY A 36 -14.50 -32.88 -20.31
C GLY A 36 -15.04 -31.52 -19.84
N ALA A 37 -15.46 -30.65 -20.77
CA ALA A 37 -15.94 -29.30 -20.50
C ALA A 37 -17.39 -29.20 -19.93
N ARG A 38 -17.87 -30.24 -19.24
CA ARG A 38 -19.22 -30.28 -18.64
C ARG A 38 -19.13 -30.64 -17.16
N ILE A 39 -19.71 -29.79 -16.31
CA ILE A 39 -19.95 -30.08 -14.89
C ILE A 39 -21.39 -30.61 -14.78
N LEU A 40 -21.55 -31.84 -14.31
CA LEU A 40 -22.85 -32.45 -14.04
C LEU A 40 -23.12 -32.41 -12.54
N PHE A 41 -24.20 -31.74 -12.15
CA PHE A 41 -24.73 -31.78 -10.79
C PHE A 41 -25.85 -32.82 -10.74
N SER A 42 -25.65 -33.89 -9.99
CA SER A 42 -26.70 -34.89 -9.72
C SER A 42 -26.91 -35.04 -8.22
N ILE A 43 -28.15 -34.81 -7.79
CA ILE A 43 -28.59 -34.97 -6.40
C ILE A 43 -29.46 -36.22 -6.34
N SER A 44 -29.04 -37.24 -5.58
CA SER A 44 -29.85 -38.44 -5.33
C SER A 44 -30.17 -38.54 -3.83
N SER A 45 -31.46 -38.65 -3.51
CA SER A 45 -31.94 -38.88 -2.15
C SER A 45 -32.63 -40.25 -2.09
N GLU A 46 -32.21 -41.11 -1.16
CA GLU A 46 -32.88 -42.39 -0.90
C GLU A 46 -34.06 -42.27 0.08
N SER A 47 -34.36 -41.06 0.58
CA SER A 47 -35.39 -40.84 1.59
C SER A 47 -36.61 -40.10 1.02
N LYS A 48 -37.82 -40.46 1.48
CA LYS A 48 -39.10 -39.80 1.15
C LYS A 48 -39.21 -38.36 1.70
N THR A 49 -38.12 -37.79 2.20
CA THR A 49 -38.07 -36.45 2.76
C THR A 49 -38.16 -35.41 1.66
N GLN A 50 -39.08 -34.46 1.81
CA GLN A 50 -39.26 -33.35 0.86
C GLN A 50 -38.06 -32.39 1.00
N VAL A 51 -37.05 -32.57 0.14
CA VAL A 51 -35.83 -31.75 0.14
C VAL A 51 -36.13 -30.39 -0.50
N ASP A 52 -35.85 -29.30 0.21
CA ASP A 52 -35.83 -27.96 -0.37
C ASP A 52 -34.64 -27.83 -1.33
N LYS A 53 -34.93 -28.01 -2.62
CA LYS A 53 -33.94 -28.00 -3.69
C LYS A 53 -33.25 -26.64 -3.83
N LEU A 54 -33.95 -25.54 -3.53
CA LEU A 54 -33.37 -24.19 -3.62
C LEU A 54 -32.29 -24.02 -2.54
N LYS A 55 -32.66 -24.33 -1.30
CA LYS A 55 -31.75 -24.25 -0.16
C LYS A 55 -30.54 -25.17 -0.31
N LEU A 56 -30.75 -26.40 -0.77
CA LEU A 56 -29.65 -27.35 -0.99
C LEU A 56 -28.69 -26.89 -2.09
N VAL A 57 -29.19 -26.32 -3.20
CA VAL A 57 -28.33 -25.79 -4.26
C VAL A 57 -27.56 -24.56 -3.79
N GLN A 58 -28.22 -23.66 -3.05
CA GLN A 58 -27.59 -22.49 -2.45
C GLN A 58 -26.44 -22.88 -1.53
N ASP A 59 -26.66 -23.82 -0.59
CA ASP A 59 -25.67 -24.30 0.36
C ASP A 59 -24.47 -24.99 -0.35
N ASN A 60 -24.73 -25.76 -1.42
CA ASN A 60 -23.67 -26.40 -2.21
C ASN A 60 -22.83 -25.39 -3.00
N LEU A 61 -23.46 -24.43 -3.68
CA LEU A 61 -22.73 -23.39 -4.40
C LEU A 61 -21.91 -22.54 -3.45
N LEU A 62 -22.46 -22.25 -2.27
CA LEU A 62 -21.79 -21.53 -1.21
C LEU A 62 -20.53 -22.28 -0.75
N HIS A 63 -20.69 -23.57 -0.43
CA HIS A 63 -19.56 -24.43 -0.07
C HIS A 63 -18.49 -24.49 -1.16
N ILE A 64 -18.88 -24.56 -2.44
CA ILE A 64 -17.92 -24.54 -3.56
C ILE A 64 -17.15 -23.22 -3.58
N GLY A 65 -17.83 -22.08 -3.40
CA GLY A 65 -17.20 -20.76 -3.34
C GLY A 65 -16.19 -20.68 -2.20
N THR A 66 -16.60 -21.05 -0.98
CA THR A 66 -15.75 -20.97 0.21
C THR A 66 -14.58 -21.96 0.15
N SER A 67 -14.81 -23.22 -0.20
CA SER A 67 -13.76 -24.25 -0.24
C SER A 67 -12.68 -24.02 -1.30
N ASN A 68 -12.97 -23.22 -2.33
CA ASN A 68 -12.02 -22.90 -3.40
C ASN A 68 -11.49 -21.46 -3.32
N ASN A 69 -11.76 -20.74 -2.22
CA ASN A 69 -11.41 -19.33 -2.04
C ASN A 69 -11.89 -18.43 -3.20
N ILE A 70 -13.05 -18.76 -3.78
CA ILE A 70 -13.65 -18.00 -4.88
C ILE A 70 -14.61 -16.98 -4.26
N ASN A 71 -14.56 -15.73 -4.73
CA ASN A 71 -15.55 -14.72 -4.38
C ASN A 71 -16.94 -15.23 -4.81
N TYR A 72 -17.79 -15.65 -3.87
CA TYR A 72 -19.07 -16.29 -4.16
C TYR A 72 -20.06 -15.38 -4.92
N PRO A 73 -20.18 -14.06 -4.63
CA PRO A 73 -20.93 -13.13 -5.49
C PRO A 73 -20.43 -13.11 -6.92
N GLU A 74 -19.11 -13.02 -7.12
CA GLU A 74 -18.50 -13.00 -8.45
C GLU A 74 -18.69 -14.34 -9.16
N PHE A 75 -18.55 -15.44 -8.43
CA PHE A 75 -18.81 -16.80 -8.88
C PHE A 75 -20.26 -16.97 -9.32
N LEU A 76 -21.23 -16.57 -8.49
CA LEU A 76 -22.66 -16.62 -8.83
C LEU A 76 -22.97 -15.74 -10.05
N THR A 77 -22.44 -14.52 -10.09
CA THR A 77 -22.66 -13.59 -11.21
C THR A 77 -22.11 -14.17 -12.52
N ASN A 78 -20.90 -14.71 -12.49
CA ASN A 78 -20.26 -15.35 -13.64
C ASN A 78 -20.98 -16.65 -14.04
N LEU A 79 -21.44 -17.43 -13.08
CA LEU A 79 -22.20 -18.67 -13.30
C LEU A 79 -23.54 -18.36 -13.98
N VAL A 80 -24.28 -17.37 -13.47
CA VAL A 80 -25.55 -16.90 -14.03
C VAL A 80 -25.34 -16.37 -15.45
N ALA A 81 -24.38 -15.47 -15.66
CA ALA A 81 -24.07 -14.91 -16.97
C ALA A 81 -23.69 -15.99 -18.00
N LYS A 82 -22.91 -16.99 -17.58
CA LYS A 82 -22.51 -18.10 -18.46
C LYS A 82 -23.66 -19.03 -18.80
N ILE A 83 -24.57 -19.27 -17.85
CA ILE A 83 -25.77 -20.07 -18.08
C ILE A 83 -26.72 -19.32 -19.03
N GLU A 84 -26.97 -18.03 -18.82
CA GLU A 84 -27.77 -17.20 -19.73
C GLU A 84 -27.21 -17.21 -21.16
N HIS A 85 -25.90 -17.05 -21.32
CA HIS A 85 -25.24 -17.12 -22.62
C HIS A 85 -25.48 -18.48 -23.30
N LEU A 86 -25.38 -19.58 -22.56
CA LEU A 86 -25.62 -20.93 -23.08
C LEU A 86 -27.10 -21.17 -23.45
N VAL A 87 -28.03 -20.59 -22.70
CA VAL A 87 -29.47 -20.59 -23.03
C VAL A 87 -29.71 -19.83 -24.34
N ARG A 88 -29.16 -18.62 -24.49
CA ARG A 88 -29.27 -17.80 -25.72
C ARG A 88 -28.63 -18.48 -26.93
N ALA A 89 -27.56 -19.26 -26.72
CA ALA A 89 -26.91 -20.06 -27.76
C ALA A 89 -27.67 -21.35 -28.14
N GLY A 90 -28.92 -21.54 -27.67
CA GLY A 90 -29.78 -22.66 -28.05
C GLY A 90 -29.43 -23.99 -27.40
N LYS A 91 -28.56 -24.01 -26.37
CA LYS A 91 -28.27 -25.24 -25.62
C LYS A 91 -29.34 -25.44 -24.55
N GLY A 92 -30.24 -26.39 -24.76
CA GLY A 92 -31.26 -26.75 -23.78
C GLY A 92 -30.67 -27.39 -22.52
N PHE A 93 -31.08 -26.93 -21.35
CA PHE A 93 -30.78 -27.57 -20.07
C PHE A 93 -31.95 -28.49 -19.70
N LYS A 94 -31.66 -29.74 -19.35
CA LYS A 94 -32.69 -30.67 -18.82
C LYS A 94 -33.03 -30.38 -17.34
N SER A 95 -32.28 -29.50 -16.69
CA SER A 95 -32.41 -29.18 -15.26
C SER A 95 -33.10 -27.84 -15.05
N GLN A 96 -33.80 -27.69 -13.91
CA GLN A 96 -34.36 -26.42 -13.41
C GLN A 96 -33.27 -25.47 -12.87
N LEU A 97 -31.99 -25.73 -13.17
CA LEU A 97 -30.87 -24.97 -12.62
C LEU A 97 -30.92 -23.46 -12.98
N PRO A 98 -31.28 -23.04 -14.20
CA PRO A 98 -31.44 -21.61 -14.51
C PRO A 98 -32.52 -20.93 -13.67
N GLU A 99 -33.68 -21.58 -13.48
CA GLU A 99 -34.79 -21.06 -12.66
C GLU A 99 -34.46 -21.02 -11.16
N ILE A 100 -33.63 -21.96 -10.70
CA ILE A 100 -33.15 -22.04 -9.31
C ILE A 100 -32.14 -20.94 -9.03
N LEU A 101 -31.19 -20.70 -9.94
CA LEU A 101 -30.15 -19.68 -9.79
C LEU A 101 -30.70 -18.26 -9.79
N ASP A 102 -31.73 -17.99 -10.59
CA ASP A 102 -32.43 -16.69 -10.63
C ASP A 102 -33.12 -16.36 -9.28
N ARG A 103 -33.43 -17.39 -8.48
CA ARG A 103 -34.07 -17.26 -7.17
C ARG A 103 -33.10 -17.30 -5.99
N ILE A 104 -31.83 -17.65 -6.22
CA ILE A 104 -30.82 -17.70 -5.17
C ILE A 104 -30.37 -16.27 -4.84
N GLN A 105 -30.76 -15.78 -3.66
CA GLN A 105 -30.25 -14.53 -3.12
C GLN A 105 -28.98 -14.77 -2.32
N ILE A 106 -28.02 -13.85 -2.37
CA ILE A 106 -26.85 -13.87 -1.48
C ILE A 106 -27.37 -13.62 -0.04
N PRO A 107 -27.17 -14.55 0.91
CA PRO A 107 -27.59 -14.32 2.29
C PRO A 107 -26.90 -13.07 2.86
N ARG A 108 -27.64 -12.20 3.56
CA ARG A 108 -27.09 -10.97 4.17
C ARG A 108 -25.86 -11.23 5.05
N GLN A 109 -25.90 -12.32 5.82
CA GLN A 109 -24.80 -12.79 6.66
C GLN A 109 -23.52 -13.04 5.85
N TYR A 110 -23.65 -13.54 4.62
CA TYR A 110 -22.51 -13.76 3.74
C TYR A 110 -21.91 -12.44 3.22
N THR A 111 -22.75 -11.45 2.97
CA THR A 111 -22.29 -10.10 2.63
C THR A 111 -21.52 -9.44 3.78
N GLU A 112 -21.90 -9.72 5.03
CA GLU A 112 -21.15 -9.28 6.22
C GLU A 112 -19.79 -9.98 6.30
N PHE A 113 -19.75 -11.31 6.14
CA PHE A 113 -18.51 -12.10 6.13
C PHE A 113 -17.50 -11.68 5.06
N ILE A 114 -17.97 -11.30 3.87
CA ILE A 114 -17.09 -10.77 2.81
C ILE A 114 -16.45 -9.45 3.27
N LYS A 115 -17.25 -8.54 3.83
CA LYS A 115 -16.74 -7.24 4.30
C LYS A 115 -15.74 -7.42 5.44
N GLU A 116 -16.00 -8.35 6.34
CA GLU A 116 -15.11 -8.66 7.48
C GLU A 116 -13.81 -9.32 6.99
N ARG A 117 -13.88 -10.19 5.99
CA ARG A 117 -12.70 -10.77 5.34
C ARG A 117 -11.85 -9.70 4.66
N GLU A 118 -12.45 -8.81 3.89
CA GLU A 118 -11.75 -7.69 3.25
C GLU A 118 -11.08 -6.78 4.29
N GLN A 119 -11.74 -6.57 5.43
CA GLN A 119 -11.18 -5.81 6.55
C GLN A 119 -10.01 -6.54 7.23
N LEU A 120 -10.07 -7.87 7.39
CA LEU A 120 -8.95 -8.67 7.89
C LEU A 120 -7.75 -8.65 6.94
N GLU A 121 -7.98 -8.78 5.64
CA GLU A 121 -6.94 -8.68 4.61
C GLU A 121 -6.33 -7.27 4.55
N HIS A 122 -7.13 -6.24 4.83
CA HIS A 122 -6.63 -4.88 5.00
C HIS A 122 -5.75 -4.76 6.25
N LEU A 123 -6.20 -5.26 7.41
CA LEU A 123 -5.42 -5.27 8.65
C LEU A 123 -4.10 -6.03 8.51
N LEU A 124 -4.12 -7.17 7.81
CA LEU A 124 -2.92 -7.96 7.54
C LEU A 124 -1.90 -7.16 6.72
N ARG A 125 -2.36 -6.45 5.69
CA ARG A 125 -1.52 -5.54 4.89
C ARG A 125 -0.97 -4.39 5.73
N GLU A 126 -1.81 -3.75 6.55
CA GLU A 126 -1.34 -2.70 7.47
C GLU A 126 -0.25 -3.19 8.42
N LEU A 127 -0.41 -4.39 9.00
CA LEU A 127 0.61 -5.00 9.87
C LEU A 127 1.87 -5.38 9.11
N GLN A 128 1.76 -5.84 7.86
CA GLN A 128 2.92 -6.09 7.00
C GLN A 128 3.69 -4.81 6.70
N HIS A 129 3.00 -3.71 6.43
CA HIS A 129 3.65 -2.40 6.25
C HIS A 129 4.32 -1.91 7.52
N LEU A 130 3.70 -2.10 8.69
CA LEU A 130 4.32 -1.76 9.96
C LEU A 130 5.60 -2.57 10.18
N ASP A 131 5.58 -3.89 9.96
CA ASP A 131 6.75 -4.77 10.17
C ASP A 131 7.99 -4.40 9.33
N LEU A 132 7.78 -3.78 8.17
CA LEU A 132 8.85 -3.31 7.29
C LEU A 132 9.57 -2.06 7.82
N ASN A 133 9.01 -1.39 8.83
CA ASN A 133 9.66 -0.24 9.45
C ASN A 133 10.83 -0.70 10.34
N SER A 134 12.06 -0.32 9.95
CA SER A 134 13.30 -0.68 10.63
C SER A 134 13.41 -0.12 12.06
N GLN A 135 12.68 0.95 12.36
CA GLN A 135 12.69 1.63 13.67
C GLN A 135 11.81 0.94 14.72
N ILE A 136 11.06 -0.11 14.36
CA ILE A 136 10.19 -0.81 15.31
C ILE A 136 11.00 -1.71 16.25
N LEU A 137 10.83 -1.50 17.55
CA LEU A 137 11.44 -2.31 18.60
C LEU A 137 11.13 -3.81 18.46
N PRO A 138 12.06 -4.71 18.86
CA PRO A 138 11.86 -6.16 18.79
C PRO A 138 10.57 -6.64 19.47
N GLN A 139 10.17 -5.99 20.57
CA GLN A 139 8.93 -6.29 21.29
C GLN A 139 7.68 -6.06 20.43
N HIS A 140 7.64 -4.96 19.68
CA HIS A 140 6.53 -4.65 18.78
C HIS A 140 6.56 -5.54 17.53
N LYS A 141 7.74 -5.91 17.01
CA LYS A 141 7.85 -6.91 15.94
C LYS A 141 7.29 -8.26 16.36
N GLN A 142 7.54 -8.69 17.61
CA GLN A 142 6.96 -9.89 18.17
C GLN A 142 5.42 -9.80 18.26
N GLN A 143 4.88 -8.67 18.71
CA GLN A 143 3.43 -8.43 18.77
C GLN A 143 2.79 -8.39 17.37
N ILE A 144 3.44 -7.77 16.39
CA ILE A 144 3.00 -7.74 14.99
C ILE A 144 2.92 -9.17 14.44
N ASN A 145 3.95 -9.99 14.66
CA ASN A 145 3.96 -11.37 14.17
C ASN A 145 2.90 -12.25 14.86
N GLN A 146 2.64 -12.03 16.15
CA GLN A 146 1.55 -12.68 16.87
C GLN A 146 0.19 -12.34 16.25
N LEU A 147 -0.08 -11.05 16.02
CA LEU A 147 -1.33 -10.59 15.41
C LEU A 147 -1.49 -11.05 13.96
N LYS A 148 -0.41 -11.06 13.15
CA LYS A 148 -0.43 -11.63 11.79
C LYS A 148 -0.86 -13.10 11.82
N THR A 149 -0.25 -13.89 12.71
CA THR A 149 -0.58 -15.30 12.89
C THR A 149 -2.04 -15.48 13.30
N GLU A 150 -2.55 -14.68 14.24
CA GLU A 150 -3.95 -14.75 14.68
C GLU A 150 -4.95 -14.36 13.56
N ILE A 151 -4.60 -13.35 12.74
CA ILE A 151 -5.39 -12.96 11.57
C ILE A 151 -5.42 -14.07 10.51
N GLU A 152 -4.28 -14.68 10.22
CA GLU A 152 -4.17 -15.81 9.28
C GLU A 152 -4.98 -17.02 9.75
N VAL A 153 -4.96 -17.32 11.05
CA VAL A 153 -5.80 -18.36 11.65
C VAL A 153 -7.28 -18.04 11.47
N LEU A 154 -7.72 -16.80 11.75
CA LEU A 154 -9.12 -16.39 11.54
C LEU A 154 -9.53 -16.43 10.07
N LEU A 155 -8.68 -15.99 9.15
CA LEU A 155 -8.95 -16.08 7.70
C LEU A 155 -9.13 -17.54 7.28
N ASN A 156 -8.31 -18.44 7.80
CA ASN A 156 -8.44 -19.87 7.54
C ASN A 156 -9.70 -20.47 8.19
N GLU A 157 -10.06 -20.05 9.40
CA GLU A 157 -11.32 -20.44 10.05
C GLU A 157 -12.55 -19.95 9.28
N ILE A 158 -12.52 -18.72 8.75
CA ILE A 158 -13.56 -18.17 7.87
C ILE A 158 -13.67 -19.01 6.58
N ASN A 159 -12.55 -19.32 5.93
CA ASN A 159 -12.51 -20.11 4.70
C ASN A 159 -13.07 -21.54 4.89
N ASN A 160 -12.88 -22.12 6.08
CA ASN A 160 -13.34 -23.47 6.41
C ASN A 160 -14.72 -23.49 7.10
N SER A 161 -15.37 -22.33 7.31
CA SER A 161 -16.64 -22.25 8.04
C SER A 161 -17.86 -22.44 7.12
N ALA A 162 -18.38 -23.66 7.07
CA ALA A 162 -19.62 -23.98 6.35
C ALA A 162 -20.90 -23.78 7.20
N GLN A 163 -20.82 -23.28 8.44
CA GLN A 163 -21.94 -23.22 9.38
C GLN A 163 -22.20 -21.83 9.96
N VAL A 164 -23.44 -21.37 9.79
CA VAL A 164 -23.99 -20.08 10.24
C VAL A 164 -23.86 -19.83 11.75
N GLN A 165 -23.75 -20.86 12.59
CA GLN A 165 -23.63 -20.73 14.06
C GLN A 165 -22.24 -20.35 14.56
N ARG A 166 -21.16 -20.49 13.77
CA ARG A 166 -19.81 -20.02 14.12
C ARG A 166 -19.61 -18.51 13.93
N SER A 167 -20.62 -17.82 13.41
CA SER A 167 -20.58 -16.39 13.03
C SER A 167 -20.34 -15.45 14.22
N SER A 168 -21.02 -15.64 15.35
CA SER A 168 -20.92 -14.73 16.50
C SER A 168 -19.53 -14.72 17.14
N ASP A 169 -18.89 -15.88 17.22
CA ASP A 169 -17.59 -16.04 17.85
C ASP A 169 -16.48 -15.48 16.95
N LEU A 170 -16.59 -15.71 15.64
CA LEU A 170 -15.68 -15.14 14.63
C LEU A 170 -15.78 -13.61 14.60
N ILE A 171 -16.99 -13.05 14.66
CA ILE A 171 -17.20 -11.58 14.72
C ILE A 171 -16.61 -11.01 16.01
N THR A 172 -16.76 -11.71 17.14
CA THR A 172 -16.21 -11.26 18.42
C THR A 172 -14.68 -11.26 18.42
N ARG A 173 -14.07 -12.34 17.91
CA ARG A 173 -12.62 -12.44 17.71
C ARG A 173 -12.10 -11.39 16.73
N PHE A 174 -12.79 -11.15 15.62
CA PHE A 174 -12.46 -10.10 14.66
C PHE A 174 -12.41 -8.72 15.33
N LYS A 175 -13.46 -8.33 16.07
CA LYS A 175 -13.51 -7.06 16.79
C LYS A 175 -12.38 -6.94 17.83
N GLN A 176 -12.04 -8.04 18.50
CA GLN A 176 -10.93 -8.07 19.44
C GLN A 176 -9.59 -7.84 18.74
N LEU A 177 -9.31 -8.53 17.62
CA LEU A 177 -8.10 -8.32 16.84
C LEU A 177 -8.01 -6.90 16.28
N GLN A 178 -9.13 -6.36 15.78
CA GLN A 178 -9.18 -4.99 15.28
C GLN A 178 -8.79 -4.01 16.39
N LYS A 179 -9.30 -4.20 17.61
CA LYS A 179 -8.95 -3.38 18.77
C LYS A 179 -7.47 -3.55 19.15
N SER A 180 -6.95 -4.77 19.18
CA SER A 180 -5.54 -5.04 19.46
C SER A 180 -4.60 -4.39 18.43
N CYS A 181 -4.95 -4.45 17.14
CA CYS A 181 -4.20 -3.78 16.07
C CYS A 181 -4.22 -2.26 16.24
N GLN A 182 -5.38 -1.68 16.57
CA GLN A 182 -5.50 -0.24 16.83
C GLN A 182 -4.68 0.20 18.04
N THR A 183 -4.72 -0.56 19.14
CA THR A 183 -3.92 -0.28 20.33
C THR A 183 -2.43 -0.39 20.03
N LEU A 184 -2.00 -1.43 19.30
CA LEU A 184 -0.61 -1.59 18.89
C LEU A 184 -0.15 -0.43 17.99
N LYS A 185 -0.98 -0.02 17.03
CA LYS A 185 -0.70 1.14 16.16
C LYS A 185 -0.55 2.42 16.96
N LEU A 186 -1.42 2.67 17.94
CA LEU A 186 -1.33 3.82 18.83
C LEU A 186 -0.08 3.77 19.71
N ASN A 187 0.24 2.61 20.27
CA ASN A 187 1.45 2.43 21.08
C ASN A 187 2.70 2.66 20.23
N ILE A 188 2.82 2.02 19.06
CA ILE A 188 3.94 2.25 18.13
C ILE A 188 4.01 3.73 17.73
N GLN A 189 2.89 4.40 17.46
CA GLN A 189 2.90 5.83 17.14
C GLN A 189 3.31 6.72 18.32
N GLN A 190 2.89 6.39 19.53
CA GLN A 190 3.28 7.09 20.75
C GLN A 190 4.76 6.84 21.08
N GLU A 191 5.21 5.61 20.90
CA GLU A 191 6.60 5.17 21.13
C GLU A 191 7.52 5.82 20.10
N LEU A 192 7.18 5.79 18.80
CA LEU A 192 7.92 6.49 17.75
C LEU A 192 7.94 8.01 17.97
N LYS A 193 6.84 8.61 18.45
CA LYS A 193 6.84 10.02 18.87
C LYS A 193 7.71 10.26 20.11
N SER A 194 7.73 9.30 21.04
CA SER A 194 8.54 9.38 22.25
C SER A 194 10.03 9.14 21.97
N GLU A 195 10.35 8.32 20.97
CA GLU A 195 11.70 8.07 20.46
C GLU A 195 12.18 9.22 19.57
N GLN A 196 11.28 9.89 18.84
CA GLN A 196 11.56 11.21 18.24
C GLN A 196 11.86 12.29 19.29
N THR A 197 11.39 12.13 20.53
CA THR A 197 11.83 12.95 21.68
C THR A 197 12.98 12.32 22.49
N ARG A 198 13.48 11.13 22.11
CA ARG A 198 14.65 10.43 22.68
C ARG A 198 15.73 10.17 21.64
N PHE A 199 15.87 11.06 20.67
CA PHE A 199 17.24 11.35 20.28
C PHE A 199 17.96 11.73 21.59
N PRO A 200 19.23 11.31 21.81
CA PRO A 200 20.04 12.05 22.78
C PRO A 200 19.80 13.52 22.45
N ASP A 201 19.71 14.42 23.44
CA ASP A 201 19.81 15.85 23.15
C ASP A 201 20.83 15.94 22.02
N VAL A 202 20.39 16.23 20.79
CA VAL A 202 21.32 16.49 19.72
C VAL A 202 21.88 17.75 20.30
N VAL A 203 23.02 17.62 20.97
CA VAL A 203 23.80 18.74 21.43
C VAL A 203 24.15 19.34 20.10
N ASN A 204 23.27 20.24 19.67
CA ASN A 204 23.39 20.96 18.44
C ASN A 204 24.66 21.74 18.72
N THR A 205 25.78 21.16 18.26
CA THR A 205 27.11 21.63 18.66
C THR A 205 27.34 23.00 18.02
N PHE A 206 26.49 23.32 17.04
CA PHE A 206 26.25 24.63 16.49
C PHE A 206 25.54 25.53 17.51
N SER A 207 26.30 26.48 18.03
CA SER A 207 25.85 27.64 18.78
C SER A 207 25.08 28.62 17.88
N ASP A 208 24.32 29.54 18.48
CA ASP A 208 23.67 30.65 17.75
C ASP A 208 24.68 31.56 17.00
N SER A 209 25.99 31.45 17.32
CA SER A 209 27.06 32.18 16.63
C SER A 209 27.63 31.45 15.41
N ASP A 210 27.27 30.19 15.16
CA ASP A 210 27.85 29.44 14.05
C ASP A 210 27.17 29.79 12.73
N GLU A 211 28.01 30.09 11.73
CA GLU A 211 27.59 30.49 10.40
C GLU A 211 28.09 29.49 9.36
N ILE A 212 27.17 28.96 8.56
CA ILE A 212 27.50 28.04 7.48
C ILE A 212 27.24 28.77 6.16
N TYR A 213 28.32 29.07 5.45
CA TYR A 213 28.26 29.69 4.14
C TYR A 213 27.94 28.63 3.09
N ILE A 214 26.93 28.91 2.26
CA ILE A 214 26.47 28.02 1.20
C ILE A 214 26.32 28.80 -0.12
N TYR A 215 26.42 28.10 -1.26
CA TYR A 215 26.22 28.69 -2.60
C TYR A 215 24.90 28.29 -3.26
N ASN A 216 24.16 27.38 -2.64
CA ASN A 216 22.94 26.78 -3.18
C ASN A 216 21.69 27.22 -2.41
N ALA A 217 21.71 28.39 -1.75
CA ALA A 217 20.61 28.90 -0.93
C ALA A 217 19.28 28.99 -1.69
N GLY A 218 19.37 29.21 -3.01
CA GLY A 218 18.23 29.29 -3.91
C GLY A 218 17.46 27.99 -4.08
N LEU A 219 18.02 26.85 -3.67
CA LEU A 219 17.33 25.56 -3.59
C LEU A 219 16.02 25.66 -2.79
N ILE A 220 15.93 26.60 -1.85
CA ILE A 220 14.72 26.82 -1.08
C ILE A 220 13.52 27.18 -1.96
N LEU A 221 13.72 27.80 -3.13
CA LEU A 221 12.61 28.20 -4.01
C LEU A 221 11.80 27.02 -4.54
N ILE A 222 12.37 25.82 -4.58
CA ILE A 222 11.71 24.61 -5.08
C ILE A 222 11.07 23.77 -3.97
N TRP A 223 11.14 24.21 -2.70
CA TRP A 223 10.65 23.46 -1.54
C TRP A 223 9.22 22.88 -1.68
N PRO A 224 8.21 23.57 -2.27
CA PRO A 224 6.84 23.05 -2.33
C PRO A 224 6.72 21.79 -3.19
N PHE A 225 7.69 21.55 -4.08
CA PHE A 225 7.68 20.45 -5.03
C PHE A 225 8.41 19.21 -4.50
N LEU A 226 9.23 19.35 -3.45
CA LEU A 226 10.14 18.32 -2.97
C LEU A 226 9.42 17.07 -2.47
N THR A 227 8.32 17.22 -1.71
CA THR A 227 7.56 16.05 -1.22
C THR A 227 7.03 15.20 -2.37
N ARG A 228 6.43 15.82 -3.39
CA ARG A 228 5.91 15.07 -4.54
C ARG A 228 7.03 14.47 -5.37
N PHE A 229 8.14 15.20 -5.52
CA PHE A 229 9.33 14.73 -6.22
C PHE A 229 9.86 13.45 -5.58
N PHE A 230 10.15 13.46 -4.28
CA PHE A 230 10.70 12.30 -3.59
C PHE A 230 9.74 11.09 -3.55
N VAL A 231 8.43 11.32 -3.51
CA VAL A 231 7.44 10.24 -3.65
C VAL A 231 7.52 9.60 -5.05
N LYS A 232 7.64 10.41 -6.11
CA LYS A 232 7.70 9.89 -7.48
C LYS A 232 8.94 9.05 -7.77
N ILE A 233 10.09 9.43 -7.20
CA ILE A 233 11.34 8.68 -7.35
C ILE A 233 11.48 7.55 -6.32
N GLY A 234 10.48 7.35 -5.46
CA GLY A 234 10.42 6.22 -4.52
C GLY A 234 11.26 6.37 -3.25
N LEU A 235 11.70 7.58 -2.90
CA LEU A 235 12.49 7.83 -1.68
C LEU A 235 11.62 8.08 -0.45
N VAL A 236 10.40 8.58 -0.65
CA VAL A 236 9.45 8.91 0.42
C VAL A 236 8.16 8.13 0.25
N GLN A 237 7.68 7.55 1.35
CA GLN A 237 6.37 6.92 1.47
C GLN A 237 5.68 7.42 2.74
N ASP A 238 4.37 7.68 2.71
CA ASP A 238 3.60 8.12 3.87
C ASP A 238 4.20 9.33 4.62
N LYS A 239 4.80 10.26 3.85
CA LYS A 239 5.47 11.49 4.34
C LYS A 239 6.75 11.27 5.15
N ILE A 240 7.35 10.09 5.09
CA ILE A 240 8.65 9.77 5.70
C ILE A 240 9.60 9.17 4.66
N PHE A 241 10.90 9.35 4.84
CA PHE A 241 11.89 8.63 4.04
C PHE A 241 11.83 7.14 4.34
N ILE A 242 11.99 6.29 3.32
CA ILE A 242 11.90 4.84 3.49
C ILE A 242 13.08 4.26 4.29
N ASN A 243 14.23 4.93 4.28
CA ASN A 243 15.44 4.62 5.06
C ASN A 243 16.44 5.79 4.99
N THR A 244 17.53 5.72 5.77
CA THR A 244 18.60 6.74 5.81
C THR A 244 19.27 6.92 4.45
N ILE A 245 19.55 5.83 3.72
CA ILE A 245 20.14 5.85 2.38
C ILE A 245 19.27 6.67 1.40
N SER A 246 17.95 6.65 1.57
CA SER A 246 17.02 7.42 0.74
C SER A 246 17.03 8.91 1.09
N ALA A 247 17.24 9.27 2.36
CA ALA A 247 17.44 10.66 2.76
C ALA A 247 18.78 11.19 2.21
N GLU A 248 19.86 10.42 2.33
CA GLU A 248 21.18 10.74 1.75
C GLU A 248 21.08 10.93 0.23
N ARG A 249 20.46 9.97 -0.47
CA ARG A 249 20.23 10.06 -1.92
C ARG A 249 19.39 11.27 -2.29
N ALA A 250 18.38 11.62 -1.50
CA ALA A 250 17.61 12.83 -1.68
C ALA A 250 18.49 14.08 -1.56
N ALA A 251 19.37 14.16 -0.56
CA ALA A 251 20.28 15.29 -0.39
C ALA A 251 21.22 15.49 -1.59
N LEU A 252 21.74 14.39 -2.16
CA LEU A 252 22.57 14.41 -3.38
C LEU A 252 21.75 14.86 -4.60
N LEU A 253 20.54 14.33 -4.79
CA LEU A 253 19.66 14.73 -5.89
C LEU A 253 19.24 16.21 -5.80
N LEU A 254 19.07 16.74 -4.58
CA LEU A 254 18.85 18.18 -4.38
C LEU A 254 20.03 19.00 -4.89
N GLN A 255 21.26 18.53 -4.70
CA GLN A 255 22.43 19.23 -5.22
C GLN A 255 22.50 19.16 -6.74
N TYR A 256 22.20 17.99 -7.30
CA TYR A 256 22.09 17.80 -8.74
C TYR A 256 21.07 18.75 -9.40
N LEU A 257 19.96 19.09 -8.70
CA LEU A 257 19.00 20.07 -9.20
C LEU A 257 19.62 21.47 -9.37
N VAL A 258 20.59 21.84 -8.53
CA VAL A 258 21.21 23.17 -8.47
C VAL A 258 22.23 23.39 -9.58
N ASP A 259 23.14 22.44 -9.80
CA ASP A 259 24.30 22.62 -10.69
C ASP A 259 24.51 21.52 -11.72
N HIS A 260 23.63 20.51 -11.76
CA HIS A 260 23.73 19.36 -12.67
C HIS A 260 25.01 18.52 -12.48
N SER A 261 25.76 18.72 -11.40
CA SER A 261 27.00 18.00 -11.10
C SER A 261 26.70 16.64 -10.47
N THR A 262 27.43 15.61 -10.89
CA THR A 262 27.50 14.31 -10.20
C THR A 262 28.67 14.24 -9.22
N GLU A 263 29.60 15.19 -9.30
CA GLU A 263 30.67 15.38 -8.33
C GLU A 263 30.17 16.35 -7.26
N ILE A 264 29.72 15.80 -6.13
CA ILE A 264 29.05 16.55 -5.07
C ILE A 264 29.94 16.53 -3.83
N PRO A 265 30.72 17.58 -3.56
CA PRO A 265 31.52 17.60 -2.34
C PRO A 265 30.62 17.79 -1.12
N GLU A 266 30.86 17.06 -0.03
CA GLU A 266 29.96 17.08 1.13
C GLU A 266 29.77 18.48 1.76
N HIS A 267 30.81 19.34 1.69
CA HIS A 267 30.74 20.70 2.19
C HIS A 267 29.72 21.60 1.45
N SER A 268 29.21 21.19 0.29
CA SER A 268 28.13 21.90 -0.42
C SER A 268 26.72 21.48 0.03
N LEU A 269 26.60 20.41 0.81
CA LEU A 269 25.33 19.82 1.24
C LEU A 269 24.65 20.37 2.51
N PRO A 270 25.13 21.39 3.25
CA PRO A 270 24.47 21.79 4.50
C PRO A 270 22.97 22.05 4.37
N LEU A 271 22.54 22.83 3.38
CA LEU A 271 21.12 23.10 3.15
C LEU A 271 20.35 21.83 2.77
N ASN A 272 20.97 20.96 1.98
CA ASN A 272 20.37 19.71 1.50
C ASN A 272 20.12 18.77 2.68
N LYS A 273 21.09 18.63 3.60
CA LYS A 273 20.96 17.87 4.83
C LYS A 273 19.79 18.39 5.68
N ILE A 274 19.71 19.71 5.87
CA ILE A 274 18.61 20.35 6.61
C ILE A 274 17.25 20.07 5.98
N LEU A 275 17.12 20.21 4.65
CA LEU A 275 15.88 19.95 3.93
C LEU A 275 15.48 18.46 3.96
N CYS A 276 16.45 17.55 4.05
CA CYS A 276 16.22 16.11 4.17
C CYS A 276 16.08 15.62 5.63
N GLY A 277 16.24 16.50 6.62
CA GLY A 277 16.20 16.11 8.04
C GLY A 277 17.39 15.25 8.47
N ILE A 278 18.55 15.43 7.82
CA ILE A 278 19.80 14.76 8.16
C ILE A 278 20.62 15.68 9.07
N ASP A 279 21.26 15.10 10.10
CA ASP A 279 22.20 15.84 10.94
C ASP A 279 23.37 16.37 10.10
N LEU A 280 23.79 17.62 10.35
CA LEU A 280 24.89 18.24 9.60
C LEU A 280 26.21 17.48 9.75
N LEU A 281 26.45 16.87 10.92
CA LEU A 281 27.66 16.12 11.26
C LEU A 281 27.61 14.67 10.77
N GLU A 282 26.44 14.17 10.34
CA GLU A 282 26.32 12.81 9.80
C GLU A 282 26.99 12.75 8.43
N PRO A 283 27.99 11.88 8.23
CA PRO A 283 28.69 11.79 6.95
C PRO A 283 27.77 11.22 5.86
N ILE A 284 27.90 11.73 4.63
CA ILE A 284 27.14 11.24 3.47
C ILE A 284 28.11 10.65 2.44
N ASP A 285 27.79 9.46 1.91
CA ASP A 285 28.49 8.94 0.73
C ASP A 285 28.15 9.82 -0.48
N THR A 286 29.14 10.57 -0.97
CA THR A 286 28.97 11.55 -2.05
C THR A 286 28.97 10.93 -3.45
N ASN A 287 29.11 9.60 -3.56
CA ASN A 287 29.09 8.93 -4.85
C ASN A 287 27.66 8.88 -5.44
N LEU A 288 27.34 9.83 -6.32
CA LEU A 288 26.06 9.88 -7.00
C LEU A 288 26.13 9.29 -8.42
N GLU A 289 25.66 8.05 -8.56
CA GLU A 289 25.27 7.51 -9.85
C GLU A 289 23.80 7.81 -10.14
N ILE A 290 23.55 8.82 -10.97
CA ILE A 290 22.20 9.24 -11.34
C ILE A 290 21.61 8.34 -12.43
N THR A 291 20.43 7.80 -12.18
CA THR A 291 19.69 6.99 -13.16
C THR A 291 19.00 7.86 -14.21
N ALA A 292 18.66 7.27 -15.36
CA ALA A 292 17.91 7.98 -16.40
C ALA A 292 16.53 8.46 -15.91
N GLN A 293 15.87 7.68 -15.03
CA GLN A 293 14.60 8.05 -14.42
C GLN A 293 14.74 9.27 -13.51
N GLU A 294 15.74 9.28 -12.63
CA GLU A 294 15.98 10.42 -11.73
C GLU A 294 16.34 11.68 -12.50
N ARG A 295 17.19 11.56 -13.52
CA ARG A 295 17.52 12.69 -14.40
C ARG A 295 16.26 13.27 -15.04
N ALA A 296 15.39 12.42 -15.58
CA ALA A 296 14.14 12.87 -16.18
C ALA A 296 13.21 13.56 -15.16
N GLU A 297 13.08 13.01 -13.94
CA GLU A 297 12.26 13.62 -12.90
C GLU A 297 12.85 14.93 -12.36
N CYS A 298 14.18 15.08 -12.31
CA CYS A 298 14.83 16.34 -11.97
C CYS A 298 14.50 17.45 -12.99
N GLU A 299 14.62 17.14 -14.29
CA GLU A 299 14.27 18.08 -15.36
C GLU A 299 12.77 18.41 -15.38
N ASN A 300 11.91 17.41 -15.09
CA ASN A 300 10.47 17.60 -14.94
C ASN A 300 10.13 18.52 -13.76
N LEU A 301 10.83 18.39 -12.62
CA LEU A 301 10.65 19.27 -11.47
C LEU A 301 10.99 20.71 -11.83
N LEU A 302 12.18 20.96 -12.38
CA LEU A 302 12.63 22.31 -12.72
C LEU A 302 11.70 22.95 -13.76
N SER A 303 11.28 22.18 -14.77
CA SER A 303 10.27 22.61 -15.74
C SER A 303 8.95 22.99 -15.08
N ALA A 304 8.48 22.19 -14.12
CA ALA A 304 7.24 22.47 -13.41
C ALA A 304 7.36 23.74 -12.56
N VAL A 305 8.49 23.99 -11.89
CA VAL A 305 8.72 25.22 -11.13
C VAL A 305 8.66 26.44 -12.04
N ILE A 306 9.39 26.40 -13.16
CA ILE A 306 9.45 27.50 -14.15
C ILE A 306 8.05 27.77 -14.74
N GLN A 307 7.28 26.73 -15.05
CA GLN A 307 5.93 26.86 -15.60
C GLN A 307 4.95 27.48 -14.59
N ASN A 308 5.06 27.09 -13.31
CA ASN A 308 4.20 27.62 -12.26
C ASN A 308 4.59 29.05 -11.87
N TRP A 309 5.85 29.43 -12.00
CA TRP A 309 6.29 30.81 -11.79
C TRP A 309 6.18 31.61 -13.09
N SER A 310 4.98 32.14 -13.36
CA SER A 310 4.59 32.63 -14.69
C SER A 310 5.50 33.68 -15.33
N ILE A 311 6.24 34.47 -14.54
CA ILE A 311 7.16 35.49 -15.05
C ILE A 311 8.45 34.88 -15.64
N LEU A 312 8.78 33.63 -15.26
CA LEU A 312 9.96 32.90 -15.72
C LEU A 312 9.69 31.99 -16.92
N LYS A 313 8.49 31.97 -17.51
CA LYS A 313 8.08 30.99 -18.54
C LYS A 313 9.03 30.85 -19.74
N ASN A 314 9.82 31.88 -20.04
CA ASN A 314 10.77 31.89 -21.15
C ASN A 314 12.22 31.60 -20.71
N THR A 315 12.44 31.33 -19.43
CA THR A 315 13.74 31.02 -18.85
C THR A 315 14.05 29.54 -19.07
N SER A 316 15.26 29.24 -19.58
CA SER A 316 15.74 27.86 -19.67
C SER A 316 16.07 27.30 -18.29
N ILE A 317 16.11 25.96 -18.16
CA ILE A 317 16.49 25.30 -16.90
C ILE A 317 17.89 25.74 -16.44
N GLU A 318 18.85 25.83 -17.36
CA GLU A 318 20.19 26.36 -17.08
C GLU A 318 20.21 27.84 -16.67
N GLY A 319 19.29 28.65 -17.21
CA GLY A 319 19.10 30.02 -16.76
C GLY A 319 18.53 30.07 -15.36
N PHE A 320 17.56 29.21 -15.06
CA PHE A 320 16.93 29.10 -13.75
C PHE A 320 17.91 28.63 -12.67
N ARG A 321 18.72 27.61 -12.95
CA ARG A 321 19.79 27.12 -12.06
C ARG A 321 20.73 28.26 -11.64
N ARG A 322 21.32 28.95 -12.62
CA ARG A 322 22.29 30.02 -12.39
C ARG A 322 21.71 31.24 -11.70
N ALA A 323 20.53 31.70 -12.13
CA ALA A 323 19.94 32.91 -11.57
C ALA A 323 19.28 32.66 -10.22
N PHE A 324 18.64 31.50 -9.99
CA PHE A 324 17.73 31.33 -8.85
C PHE A 324 18.11 30.22 -7.90
N LEU A 325 18.86 29.19 -8.30
CA LEU A 325 19.25 28.09 -7.40
C LEU A 325 20.66 28.29 -6.83
N GLN A 326 21.58 28.78 -7.66
CA GLN A 326 22.97 29.10 -7.30
C GLN A 326 23.03 30.49 -6.66
N ARG A 327 22.52 30.59 -5.44
CA ARG A 327 22.50 31.81 -4.62
C ARG A 327 23.39 31.61 -3.40
N ASN A 328 24.27 32.56 -3.15
CA ASN A 328 24.99 32.57 -1.88
C ASN A 328 24.03 32.83 -0.73
N GLY A 329 24.34 32.22 0.41
CA GLY A 329 23.59 32.44 1.63
C GLY A 329 24.35 31.95 2.86
N ILE A 330 23.78 32.27 4.00
CA ILE A 330 24.28 31.86 5.31
C ILE A 330 23.17 31.12 6.03
N VAL A 331 23.47 29.93 6.52
CA VAL A 331 22.60 29.17 7.41
C VAL A 331 23.12 29.32 8.84
N ARG A 332 22.20 29.62 9.77
CA ARG A 332 22.46 29.70 11.21
C ARG A 332 21.36 29.00 11.99
N ILE A 333 21.63 28.71 13.26
CA ILE A 333 20.59 28.39 14.24
C ILE A 333 20.21 29.67 14.97
N ARG A 334 18.91 29.82 15.23
CA ARG A 334 18.35 30.89 16.04
C ARG A 334 17.16 30.37 16.81
N ASP A 335 17.21 30.45 18.14
CA ASP A 335 16.12 30.04 19.03
C ASP A 335 15.65 28.59 18.76
N GLY A 336 16.59 27.69 18.45
CA GLY A 336 16.32 26.27 18.15
C GLY A 336 15.72 25.99 16.75
N SER A 337 15.59 27.00 15.90
CA SER A 337 15.17 26.85 14.49
C SER A 337 16.29 27.21 13.52
N TRP A 338 16.22 26.72 12.30
CA TRP A 338 17.15 27.12 11.24
C TRP A 338 16.75 28.46 10.65
N LEU A 339 17.74 29.31 10.35
CA LEU A 339 17.59 30.56 9.62
C LEU A 339 18.50 30.52 8.39
N LEU A 340 17.91 30.65 7.21
CA LEU A 340 18.61 30.86 5.95
C LEU A 340 18.51 32.34 5.55
N GLN A 341 19.65 33.00 5.42
CA GLN A 341 19.74 34.34 4.84
C GLN A 341 20.34 34.25 3.45
N VAL A 342 19.65 34.78 2.45
CA VAL A 342 20.08 34.74 1.05
C VAL A 342 20.70 36.08 0.66
N GLU A 343 21.80 36.05 -0.09
CA GLU A 343 22.42 37.26 -0.62
C GLU A 343 21.50 37.92 -1.68
N ARG A 344 21.27 39.23 -1.53
CA ARG A 344 20.39 40.00 -2.41
C ARG A 344 21.06 40.43 -3.70
N GLU A 345 20.28 40.43 -4.76
CA GLU A 345 20.81 40.43 -6.10
C GLU A 345 19.73 40.92 -7.09
N THR A 346 20.14 41.47 -8.24
CA THR A 346 19.25 42.34 -9.04
C THR A 346 18.00 41.65 -9.59
N TYR A 347 18.08 40.35 -9.87
CA TYR A 347 16.96 39.56 -10.40
C TYR A 347 15.95 39.13 -9.33
N ASP A 348 16.22 39.39 -8.04
CA ASP A 348 15.31 39.08 -6.94
C ASP A 348 13.99 39.85 -7.01
N ILE A 349 13.93 40.94 -7.78
CA ILE A 349 12.67 41.66 -8.07
C ILE A 349 11.59 40.73 -8.65
N LEU A 350 11.97 39.62 -9.27
CA LEU A 350 11.02 38.65 -9.82
C LEU A 350 10.35 37.79 -8.73
N LEU A 351 10.95 37.70 -7.53
CA LEU A 351 10.41 36.94 -6.40
C LEU A 351 9.12 37.53 -5.85
N ASP A 352 8.89 38.83 -6.04
CA ASP A 352 7.60 39.47 -5.71
C ASP A 352 6.41 38.87 -6.46
N ARG A 353 6.68 38.10 -7.52
CA ARG A 353 5.68 37.42 -8.36
C ARG A 353 5.66 35.90 -8.17
N ILE A 354 6.38 35.36 -7.18
CA ILE A 354 6.34 33.92 -6.89
C ILE A 354 4.97 33.54 -6.29
N PRO A 355 4.31 32.47 -6.77
CA PRO A 355 2.94 32.17 -6.35
C PRO A 355 2.84 31.37 -5.03
N TRP A 356 3.95 31.11 -4.35
CA TRP A 356 3.99 30.39 -3.07
C TRP A 356 4.85 31.13 -2.04
N SER A 357 4.63 30.84 -0.76
CA SER A 357 5.48 31.40 0.30
C SER A 357 6.85 30.72 0.31
N ILE A 358 7.91 31.50 0.49
CA ILE A 358 9.28 31.00 0.71
C ILE A 358 9.82 31.34 2.09
N ARG A 359 9.07 32.07 2.93
CA ARG A 359 9.55 32.60 4.22
C ARG A 359 9.71 31.56 5.32
N VAL A 360 8.87 30.52 5.28
CA VAL A 360 8.82 29.48 6.32
C VAL A 360 8.70 28.14 5.61
N VAL A 361 9.68 27.28 5.81
CA VAL A 361 9.76 25.96 5.20
C VAL A 361 9.75 24.90 6.28
N LYS A 362 8.82 23.96 6.14
CA LYS A 362 8.68 22.80 7.01
C LYS A 362 8.20 21.60 6.18
N LEU A 363 9.14 20.73 5.82
CA LEU A 363 8.84 19.47 5.16
C LEU A 363 8.46 18.41 6.22
N PRO A 364 7.72 17.35 5.83
CA PRO A 364 7.14 16.42 6.81
C PRO A 364 8.12 15.65 7.69
N TRP A 365 9.36 15.47 7.22
CA TRP A 365 10.44 14.74 7.89
C TRP A 365 11.48 15.67 8.54
N MET A 366 11.31 16.99 8.46
CA MET A 366 12.22 17.92 9.14
C MET A 366 11.90 17.96 10.64
N ASP A 367 12.92 18.08 11.49
CA ASP A 367 12.74 18.27 12.95
C ASP A 367 12.44 19.72 13.31
N ASN A 368 13.22 20.64 12.74
CA ASN A 368 13.09 22.08 12.99
C ASN A 368 12.44 22.82 11.82
N ILE A 369 11.93 24.02 12.08
CA ILE A 369 11.45 24.93 11.02
C ILE A 369 12.67 25.61 10.41
N LEU A 370 12.62 25.85 9.10
CA LEU A 370 13.57 26.70 8.39
C LEU A 370 12.91 28.04 8.05
N TYR A 371 13.36 29.11 8.71
CA TYR A 371 13.01 30.48 8.37
C TYR A 371 13.92 30.98 7.26
N VAL A 372 13.37 31.76 6.34
CA VAL A 372 14.09 32.27 5.18
C VAL A 372 13.95 33.78 5.13
N GLU A 373 15.10 34.45 5.14
CA GLU A 373 15.24 35.88 4.90
C GLU A 373 15.90 36.08 3.55
N TRP A 374 15.13 36.64 2.61
CA TRP A 374 15.57 36.96 1.26
C TRP A 374 15.79 38.47 1.11
#